data_AF-A0A2B7WIR9-F1
#
_entry.id   AF-A0A2B7WIR9-F1
#
_cell.length_a   1.000
_cell.length_b   1.000
_cell.length_c   1.000
_cell.angle_alpha   90.00
_cell.angle_beta   90.00
_cell.angle_gamma   90.00
#
_symmetry.space_group_name_H-M   'P 1'
#
loop_
_entity.id
_entity.type
_entity.pdbx_description
1 polymer ?
#
loop_
_entity_poly.entity_id
_entity_poly.type
_entity_poly.pdbx_seq_one_letter_code
_entity_poly.pdbx_strand_id
1 'polypeptide(L)'
;MPSPLFDDMQIANALRNEALPASEHLADNSLTRDRALRRFDRDDPPPYVSSTEDDDEDIALLAPRPVDSTMLDELNRLLEEPLDDDQRDSAAWHLGYYSRAYNPGTRYDREAKFERDHIKRWSETKANNDTRDYFVQYGPARKGRAGRERLNIIARRNIKRRWQKLGVWNHEWGIPDRENDPQPNDNTRTWKWAWQHGDATAEWHTGLDGMSQNQQHPSTRTVRLRQGMRRSEHSPVLPRSHLRGDASASQAESFITSRPWFMFLVEISEEEQSYSRLPVKTKRLYEGSTPANIRGLWEERGDWKADWRDPSRGETLIGWKWRHESPSPEPEDLSGLDNLSTFELTPSEVDALEAVPPPSPPTPRPAYIPPANPGTGLFGRDGPESPPAAPSEEPIEQPPPPQRRRRRRQPSTQPLRRSARIAAMTSKNPATSRVSKAPALPRRRLRKNTT
;
A
#
# COMPACT_ATOMS: atom_id res chain seq x y z
N MET A 1 -8.50 0.33 -37.75
CA MET A 1 -8.12 -1.08 -37.51
C MET A 1 -9.42 -1.87 -37.46
N PRO A 2 -9.79 -2.62 -38.51
CA PRO A 2 -10.97 -3.48 -38.47
C PRO A 2 -10.70 -4.67 -37.54
N SER A 3 -11.65 -4.96 -36.63
CA SER A 3 -11.59 -6.09 -35.70
C SER A 3 -11.51 -7.42 -36.46
N PRO A 4 -10.77 -8.43 -35.97
CA PRO A 4 -10.75 -9.74 -36.60
C PRO A 4 -12.10 -10.41 -36.36
N LEU A 5 -12.83 -10.67 -37.46
CA LEU A 5 -13.92 -11.63 -37.50
C LEU A 5 -13.38 -13.02 -37.16
N PHE A 6 -14.13 -13.80 -36.38
CA PHE A 6 -13.76 -15.14 -35.92
C PHE A 6 -13.23 -16.01 -37.06
N ASP A 7 -12.12 -16.71 -36.82
CA ASP A 7 -11.50 -17.64 -37.78
C ASP A 7 -12.31 -18.94 -37.86
N ASP A 8 -12.31 -19.62 -39.00
CA ASP A 8 -13.08 -20.84 -39.27
C ASP A 8 -12.81 -21.95 -38.25
N MET A 9 -11.60 -21.99 -37.70
CA MET A 9 -11.25 -22.89 -36.60
C MET A 9 -12.02 -22.60 -35.30
N GLN A 10 -12.24 -21.32 -34.98
CA GLN A 10 -12.99 -20.92 -33.78
C GLN A 10 -14.47 -21.28 -33.95
N ILE A 11 -15.01 -21.09 -35.15
CA ILE A 11 -16.38 -21.50 -35.49
C ILE A 11 -16.52 -23.02 -35.37
N ALA A 12 -15.57 -23.79 -35.92
CA ALA A 12 -15.59 -25.25 -35.84
C ALA A 12 -15.49 -25.77 -34.39
N ASN A 13 -14.65 -25.13 -33.55
CA ASN A 13 -14.52 -25.49 -32.14
C ASN A 13 -15.78 -25.16 -31.33
N ALA A 14 -16.38 -23.98 -31.54
CA ALA A 14 -17.62 -23.61 -30.87
C ALA A 14 -18.77 -24.57 -31.25
N LEU A 15 -18.88 -24.93 -32.53
CA LEU A 15 -19.85 -25.92 -32.99
C LEU A 15 -19.66 -27.28 -32.30
N ARG A 16 -18.41 -27.77 -32.24
CA ARG A 16 -18.13 -29.12 -31.76
C ARG A 16 -18.19 -29.24 -30.24
N ASN A 17 -17.69 -28.24 -29.52
CA ASN A 17 -17.50 -28.32 -28.07
C ASN A 17 -18.64 -27.69 -27.28
N GLU A 18 -19.40 -26.78 -27.87
CA GLU A 18 -20.47 -26.06 -27.16
C GLU A 18 -21.84 -26.37 -27.76
N ALA A 19 -22.01 -26.15 -29.07
CA ALA A 19 -23.33 -26.24 -29.69
C ALA A 19 -23.86 -27.70 -29.75
N LEU A 20 -23.03 -28.66 -30.16
CA LEU A 20 -23.44 -30.06 -30.24
C LEU A 20 -23.80 -30.66 -28.86
N PRO A 21 -22.97 -30.55 -27.81
CA PRO A 21 -23.33 -31.07 -26.49
C PRO A 21 -24.56 -30.39 -25.89
N ALA A 22 -24.72 -29.07 -26.09
CA ALA A 22 -25.92 -28.37 -25.64
C ALA A 22 -27.18 -28.87 -26.36
N SER A 23 -27.08 -29.18 -27.65
CA SER A 23 -28.19 -29.75 -28.43
C SER A 23 -28.54 -31.18 -27.99
N GLU A 24 -27.54 -32.01 -27.68
CA GLU A 24 -27.74 -33.36 -27.13
C GLU A 24 -28.40 -33.29 -25.75
N HIS A 25 -27.93 -32.41 -24.85
CA HIS A 25 -28.53 -32.22 -23.54
C HIS A 25 -29.99 -31.72 -23.60
N LEU A 26 -30.32 -30.89 -24.58
CA LEU A 26 -31.70 -30.47 -24.84
C LEU A 26 -32.57 -31.59 -25.44
N ALA A 27 -31.98 -32.49 -26.23
CA ALA A 27 -32.69 -33.64 -26.77
C ALA A 27 -33.01 -34.69 -25.69
N ASP A 28 -32.08 -34.89 -24.76
CA ASP A 28 -32.20 -35.90 -23.69
C ASP A 28 -33.12 -35.46 -22.54
N ASN A 29 -33.33 -34.16 -22.34
CA ASN A 29 -34.18 -33.64 -21.27
C ASN A 29 -35.51 -33.08 -21.80
N SER A 30 -36.55 -33.92 -21.75
CA SER A 30 -37.89 -33.58 -22.27
C SER A 30 -38.50 -32.34 -21.61
N LEU A 31 -38.23 -32.09 -20.33
CA LEU A 31 -38.74 -30.91 -19.63
C LEU A 31 -38.09 -29.61 -20.11
N THR A 32 -36.77 -29.65 -20.35
CA THR A 32 -36.03 -28.49 -20.87
C THR A 32 -36.40 -28.23 -22.33
N ARG A 33 -36.58 -29.30 -23.11
CA ARG A 33 -37.05 -29.25 -24.51
C ARG A 33 -38.45 -28.64 -24.61
N ASP A 34 -39.40 -29.10 -23.82
CA ASP A 34 -40.78 -28.61 -23.85
C ASP A 34 -40.85 -27.14 -23.37
N ARG A 35 -40.02 -26.74 -22.41
CA ARG A 35 -39.90 -25.33 -21.97
C ARG A 35 -39.32 -24.44 -23.08
N ALA A 36 -38.33 -24.95 -23.83
CA ALA A 36 -37.73 -24.23 -24.96
C ALA A 36 -38.71 -24.10 -26.13
N LEU A 37 -39.42 -25.17 -26.50
CA LEU A 37 -40.41 -25.16 -27.58
C LEU A 37 -41.60 -24.21 -27.28
N ARG A 38 -42.08 -24.17 -26.03
CA ARG A 38 -43.12 -23.22 -25.61
C ARG A 38 -42.74 -21.75 -25.78
N ARG A 39 -41.44 -21.40 -25.84
CA ARG A 39 -40.99 -20.04 -26.16
C ARG A 39 -41.11 -19.69 -27.64
N PHE A 40 -41.06 -20.69 -28.53
CA PHE A 40 -41.15 -20.50 -29.98
C PHE A 40 -42.58 -20.67 -30.52
N ASP A 41 -43.41 -21.51 -29.90
CA ASP A 41 -44.81 -21.74 -30.30
C ASP A 41 -45.78 -20.64 -29.80
N ARG A 42 -45.28 -19.63 -29.08
CA ARG A 42 -46.07 -18.48 -28.64
C ARG A 42 -45.97 -17.37 -29.68
N ASP A 43 -47.09 -17.08 -30.37
CA ASP A 43 -47.21 -15.96 -31.31
C ASP A 43 -47.15 -14.58 -30.63
N ASP A 44 -47.41 -14.51 -29.33
CA ASP A 44 -47.27 -13.28 -28.56
C ASP A 44 -45.81 -13.10 -28.13
N PRO A 45 -45.15 -11.97 -28.47
CA PRO A 45 -43.82 -11.68 -27.97
C PRO A 45 -43.86 -11.71 -26.45
N PRO A 46 -42.85 -12.32 -25.79
CA PRO A 46 -42.82 -12.34 -24.33
C PRO A 46 -42.95 -10.90 -23.84
N PRO A 47 -43.79 -10.64 -22.82
CA PRO A 47 -43.85 -9.31 -22.24
C PRO A 47 -42.42 -8.88 -21.94
N TYR A 48 -42.08 -7.63 -22.26
CA TYR A 48 -40.77 -7.04 -21.97
C TYR A 48 -40.64 -6.95 -20.43
N VAL A 49 -40.34 -8.08 -19.79
CA VAL A 49 -39.90 -8.13 -18.41
C VAL A 49 -38.41 -7.89 -18.50
N SER A 50 -37.98 -6.73 -18.01
CA SER A 50 -36.56 -6.45 -17.77
C SER A 50 -35.95 -7.68 -17.11
N SER A 51 -34.91 -8.24 -17.71
CA SER A 51 -34.25 -9.49 -17.32
C SER A 51 -33.64 -9.38 -15.92
N THR A 52 -34.48 -9.46 -14.89
CA THR A 52 -34.11 -9.57 -13.47
C THR A 52 -34.58 -10.88 -12.84
N GLU A 53 -35.17 -11.80 -13.63
CA GLU A 53 -35.57 -13.16 -13.20
C GLU A 53 -34.38 -14.13 -13.03
N ASP A 54 -33.18 -13.63 -12.69
CA ASP A 54 -32.03 -14.50 -12.43
C ASP A 54 -31.79 -14.78 -10.93
N ASP A 55 -32.55 -14.21 -9.97
CA ASP A 55 -32.26 -14.41 -8.52
C ASP A 55 -33.48 -14.27 -7.57
N ASP A 56 -34.70 -14.57 -7.98
CA ASP A 56 -35.86 -14.50 -7.06
C ASP A 56 -35.79 -15.53 -5.90
N GLU A 57 -35.01 -16.61 -6.03
CA GLU A 57 -34.70 -17.54 -4.93
C GLU A 57 -33.75 -16.91 -3.89
N ASP A 58 -32.91 -15.96 -4.29
CA ASP A 58 -31.99 -15.23 -3.42
C ASP A 58 -32.68 -14.11 -2.63
N ILE A 59 -33.79 -13.57 -3.15
CA ILE A 59 -34.61 -12.58 -2.45
C ILE A 59 -35.36 -13.22 -1.26
N ALA A 60 -35.83 -14.46 -1.38
CA ALA A 60 -36.42 -15.20 -0.27
C ALA A 60 -35.41 -15.50 0.86
N LEU A 61 -34.11 -15.58 0.52
CA LEU A 61 -33.04 -15.66 1.50
C LEU A 61 -32.82 -14.34 2.23
N LEU A 62 -33.20 -13.18 1.69
CA LEU A 62 -33.06 -11.86 2.33
C LEU A 62 -34.09 -11.56 3.42
N ALA A 63 -35.15 -12.36 3.55
CA ALA A 63 -36.10 -12.21 4.65
C ALA A 63 -35.39 -12.47 6.00
N PRO A 64 -35.51 -11.57 7.00
CA PRO A 64 -34.89 -11.76 8.32
C PRO A 64 -35.50 -13.00 8.98
N ARG A 65 -34.79 -14.12 8.98
CA ARG A 65 -35.13 -15.25 9.84
C ARG A 65 -34.68 -14.91 11.26
N PRO A 66 -35.45 -15.29 12.29
CA PRO A 66 -35.01 -15.14 13.67
C PRO A 66 -33.67 -15.85 13.84
N VAL A 67 -32.69 -15.14 14.40
CA VAL A 67 -31.36 -15.68 14.70
C VAL A 67 -31.54 -16.71 15.81
N ASP A 68 -31.33 -17.99 15.47
CA ASP A 68 -31.35 -19.07 16.46
C ASP A 68 -29.98 -19.13 17.17
N SER A 69 -29.97 -19.46 18.46
CA SER A 69 -28.74 -19.61 19.24
C SER A 69 -27.80 -20.66 18.62
N THR A 70 -28.37 -21.68 17.99
CA THR A 70 -27.64 -22.71 17.25
C THR A 70 -26.78 -22.13 16.11
N MET A 71 -27.24 -21.07 15.43
CA MET A 71 -26.49 -20.43 14.35
C MET A 71 -25.30 -19.60 14.87
N LEU A 72 -25.45 -18.99 16.05
CA LEU A 72 -24.36 -18.25 16.70
C LEU A 72 -23.30 -19.21 17.24
N ASP A 73 -23.71 -20.35 17.81
CA ASP A 73 -22.79 -21.41 18.23
C ASP A 73 -22.03 -22.01 17.03
N GLU A 74 -22.73 -22.22 15.91
CA GLU A 74 -22.09 -22.67 14.67
C GLU A 74 -21.11 -21.63 14.10
N LEU A 75 -21.49 -20.35 14.08
CA LEU A 75 -20.61 -19.25 13.68
C LEU A 75 -19.32 -19.25 14.51
N ASN A 76 -19.45 -19.26 15.84
CA ASN A 76 -18.32 -19.25 16.74
C ASN A 76 -17.44 -20.51 16.57
N ARG A 77 -18.06 -21.68 16.39
CA ARG A 77 -17.35 -22.93 16.12
C ARG A 77 -16.50 -22.84 14.85
N LEU A 78 -17.05 -22.31 13.76
CA LEU A 78 -16.35 -22.17 12.48
C LEU A 78 -15.24 -21.11 12.52
N LEU A 79 -15.43 -20.04 13.28
CA LEU A 79 -14.43 -19.00 13.48
C LEU A 79 -13.26 -19.46 14.36
N GLU A 80 -13.51 -20.26 15.39
CA GLU A 80 -12.48 -20.79 16.30
C GLU A 80 -11.72 -22.00 15.72
N GLU A 81 -12.23 -22.61 14.64
CA GLU A 81 -11.57 -23.73 13.97
C GLU A 81 -10.23 -23.28 13.34
N PRO A 82 -9.10 -23.92 13.66
CA PRO A 82 -7.80 -23.56 13.11
C PRO A 82 -7.76 -23.61 11.58
N LEU A 83 -6.88 -22.81 10.96
CA LEU A 83 -6.68 -22.82 9.50
C LEU A 83 -6.14 -24.15 8.99
N ASP A 84 -6.77 -24.68 7.93
CA ASP A 84 -6.22 -25.80 7.16
C ASP A 84 -5.06 -25.34 6.27
N ASP A 85 -4.40 -26.28 5.58
CA ASP A 85 -3.18 -26.01 4.82
C ASP A 85 -3.41 -25.02 3.67
N ASP A 86 -4.51 -25.20 2.92
CA ASP A 86 -4.87 -24.35 1.78
C ASP A 86 -5.22 -22.93 2.23
N GLN A 87 -5.95 -22.79 3.34
CA GLN A 87 -6.26 -21.49 3.91
C GLN A 87 -5.02 -20.80 4.47
N ARG A 88 -4.08 -21.53 5.06
CA ARG A 88 -2.81 -20.92 5.50
C ARG A 88 -2.00 -20.42 4.32
N ASP A 89 -1.95 -21.16 3.22
CA ASP A 89 -1.28 -20.72 2.00
C ASP A 89 -2.00 -19.51 1.38
N SER A 90 -3.34 -19.48 1.41
CA SER A 90 -4.16 -18.32 1.01
C SER A 90 -3.92 -17.10 1.90
N ALA A 91 -3.90 -17.26 3.22
CA ALA A 91 -3.59 -16.20 4.19
C ALA A 91 -2.17 -15.65 3.99
N ALA A 92 -1.18 -16.53 3.81
CA ALA A 92 0.20 -16.15 3.51
C ALA A 92 0.30 -15.38 2.20
N TRP A 93 -0.42 -15.83 1.17
CA TRP A 93 -0.50 -15.14 -0.11
C TRP A 93 -1.17 -13.77 0.02
N HIS A 94 -2.28 -13.65 0.74
CA HIS A 94 -2.94 -12.36 1.00
C HIS A 94 -2.03 -11.39 1.75
N LEU A 95 -1.36 -11.88 2.80
CA LEU A 95 -0.43 -11.11 3.61
C LEU A 95 0.79 -10.62 2.81
N GLY A 96 1.34 -11.48 1.95
CA GLY A 96 2.50 -11.17 1.11
C GLY A 96 2.17 -10.31 -0.10
N TYR A 97 1.10 -10.63 -0.84
CA TYR A 97 0.83 -10.08 -2.17
C TYR A 97 -0.04 -8.83 -2.11
N TYR A 98 -1.21 -8.93 -1.48
CA TYR A 98 -2.16 -7.84 -1.39
C TYR A 98 -1.75 -6.84 -0.32
N SER A 99 -1.52 -7.33 0.89
CA SER A 99 -1.14 -6.47 2.01
C SER A 99 0.30 -5.97 1.92
N ARG A 100 1.17 -6.73 1.22
CA ARG A 100 2.63 -6.48 1.16
C ARG A 100 3.20 -6.21 2.55
N ALA A 101 2.75 -6.97 3.55
CA ALA A 101 3.01 -6.66 4.94
C ALA A 101 4.52 -6.61 5.25
N TYR A 102 5.31 -7.50 4.64
CA TYR A 102 6.75 -7.50 4.85
C TYR A 102 7.52 -6.47 3.99
N ASN A 103 6.85 -5.70 3.13
CA ASN A 103 7.50 -4.71 2.27
C ASN A 103 7.75 -3.39 3.04
N PRO A 104 9.01 -2.90 3.11
CA PRO A 104 9.31 -1.65 3.81
C PRO A 104 8.64 -0.44 3.18
N GLY A 105 8.51 -0.40 1.85
CA GLY A 105 7.85 0.68 1.14
C GLY A 105 6.36 0.81 1.51
N THR A 106 5.63 -0.31 1.55
CA THR A 106 4.23 -0.30 1.97
C THR A 106 4.05 0.18 3.40
N ARG A 107 4.96 -0.22 4.31
CA ARG A 107 4.95 0.29 5.68
C ARG A 107 5.28 1.79 5.73
N TYR A 108 6.26 2.24 4.97
CA TYR A 108 6.66 3.63 4.86
C TYR A 108 5.50 4.50 4.34
N ASP A 109 4.82 4.08 3.27
CA ASP A 109 3.75 4.84 2.63
C ASP A 109 2.58 5.10 3.59
N ARG A 110 2.23 4.09 4.41
CA ARG A 110 1.23 4.23 5.48
C ARG A 110 1.69 5.24 6.52
N GLU A 111 2.91 5.14 7.02
CA GLU A 111 3.44 6.13 7.99
C GLU A 111 3.56 7.54 7.39
N ALA A 112 3.99 7.65 6.14
CA ALA A 112 4.11 8.93 5.44
C ALA A 112 2.75 9.61 5.30
N LYS A 113 1.68 8.87 5.02
CA LYS A 113 0.32 9.43 5.01
C LYS A 113 -0.02 10.06 6.38
N PHE A 114 0.14 9.33 7.46
CA PHE A 114 -0.16 9.81 8.82
C PHE A 114 0.75 10.96 9.24
N GLU A 115 2.05 10.89 8.94
CA GLU A 115 3.01 11.93 9.28
C GLU A 115 2.70 13.24 8.54
N ARG A 116 2.33 13.16 7.26
CA ARG A 116 1.91 14.33 6.47
C ARG A 116 0.64 14.96 7.02
N ASP A 117 -0.35 14.14 7.40
CA ASP A 117 -1.59 14.63 8.02
C ASP A 117 -1.31 15.27 9.40
N HIS A 118 -0.40 14.69 10.18
CA HIS A 118 0.04 15.23 11.47
C HIS A 118 0.72 16.60 11.30
N ILE A 119 1.70 16.72 10.40
CA ILE A 119 2.40 17.98 10.10
C ILE A 119 1.40 19.02 9.58
N LYS A 120 0.52 18.64 8.66
CA LYS A 120 -0.50 19.53 8.11
C LYS A 120 -1.39 20.10 9.21
N ARG A 121 -1.96 19.26 10.07
CA ARG A 121 -2.82 19.69 11.18
C ARG A 121 -2.07 20.59 12.16
N TRP A 122 -0.83 20.23 12.50
CA TRP A 122 0.03 21.05 13.34
C TRP A 122 0.28 22.43 12.70
N SER A 123 0.55 22.49 11.39
CA SER A 123 0.78 23.74 10.66
C SER A 123 -0.46 24.65 10.62
N GLU A 124 -1.66 24.06 10.54
CA GLU A 124 -2.92 24.79 10.52
C GLU A 124 -3.28 25.36 11.91
N THR A 125 -2.94 24.63 12.98
CA THR A 125 -3.44 24.93 14.33
C THR A 125 -2.43 25.60 15.27
N LYS A 126 -1.14 25.31 15.13
CA LYS A 126 -0.10 25.67 16.10
C LYS A 126 1.07 26.45 15.51
N ALA A 127 1.40 26.24 14.24
CA ALA A 127 2.55 26.88 13.63
C ALA A 127 2.37 28.40 13.45
N ASN A 128 3.50 29.10 13.38
CA ASN A 128 3.53 30.52 13.02
C ASN A 128 3.10 30.74 11.54
N ASN A 129 2.82 32.00 11.17
CA ASN A 129 2.35 32.32 9.83
C ASN A 129 3.37 31.96 8.75
N ASP A 130 4.67 32.17 9.00
CA ASP A 130 5.73 31.85 8.04
C ASP A 130 5.79 30.36 7.72
N THR A 131 5.68 29.50 8.74
CA THR A 131 5.67 28.05 8.59
C THR A 131 4.39 27.56 7.95
N ARG A 132 3.25 28.19 8.26
CA ARG A 132 2.00 27.92 7.56
C ARG A 132 2.14 28.24 6.08
N ASP A 133 2.65 29.42 5.72
CA ASP A 133 2.86 29.84 4.34
C ASP A 133 3.93 28.98 3.62
N TYR A 134 4.91 28.46 4.36
CA TYR A 134 5.90 27.52 3.84
C TYR A 134 5.27 26.22 3.30
N PHE A 135 4.27 25.69 4.02
CA PHE A 135 3.51 24.50 3.61
C PHE A 135 2.29 24.83 2.73
N VAL A 136 1.75 26.05 2.83
CA VAL A 136 0.59 26.54 2.08
C VAL A 136 1.07 27.43 0.93
N GLN A 137 1.35 26.86 -0.24
CA GLN A 137 1.54 27.67 -1.45
C GLN A 137 0.35 27.52 -2.42
N TYR A 138 -0.62 28.41 -2.19
CA TYR A 138 -1.80 28.85 -2.98
C TYR A 138 -2.18 28.17 -4.32
N GLY A 139 -3.22 27.33 -4.33
CA GLY A 139 -4.17 27.24 -5.47
C GLY A 139 -4.28 25.88 -6.20
N PRO A 140 -5.24 25.73 -7.15
CA PRO A 140 -5.72 24.45 -7.64
C PRO A 140 -4.65 23.69 -8.43
N ALA A 141 -4.50 22.40 -8.07
CA ALA A 141 -3.72 21.30 -8.64
C ALA A 141 -2.22 21.52 -8.94
N ARG A 142 -1.80 22.62 -9.58
CA ARG A 142 -0.38 22.89 -9.91
C ARG A 142 0.35 23.78 -8.91
N LYS A 143 -0.36 24.52 -8.06
CA LYS A 143 0.27 25.55 -7.21
C LYS A 143 0.67 25.06 -5.81
N GLY A 144 -0.06 24.10 -5.23
CA GLY A 144 0.31 23.44 -3.97
C GLY A 144 1.46 22.42 -4.06
N ARG A 145 2.13 22.33 -5.21
CA ARG A 145 3.17 21.34 -5.50
C ARG A 145 4.38 21.47 -4.57
N ALA A 146 4.93 22.69 -4.48
CA ALA A 146 6.09 22.96 -3.64
C ALA A 146 5.82 22.67 -2.16
N GLY A 147 4.63 23.06 -1.67
CA GLY A 147 4.19 22.73 -0.31
C GLY A 147 4.10 21.23 -0.06
N ARG A 148 3.60 20.46 -1.04
CA ARG A 148 3.53 18.98 -0.96
C ARG A 148 4.92 18.33 -0.97
N GLU A 149 5.83 18.77 -1.84
CA GLU A 149 7.20 18.25 -1.88
C GLU A 149 7.93 18.52 -0.56
N ARG A 150 7.83 19.75 -0.01
CA ARG A 150 8.37 20.09 1.31
C ARG A 150 7.77 19.21 2.40
N LEU A 151 6.45 19.05 2.42
CA LEU A 151 5.73 18.20 3.36
C LEU A 151 6.21 16.74 3.28
N ASN A 152 6.41 16.21 2.07
CA ASN A 152 6.96 14.87 1.83
C ASN A 152 8.38 14.73 2.41
N ILE A 153 9.26 15.71 2.18
CA ILE A 153 10.63 15.67 2.67
C ILE A 153 10.68 15.71 4.21
N ILE A 154 9.88 16.58 4.84
CA ILE A 154 9.80 16.67 6.30
C ILE A 154 9.23 15.38 6.90
N ALA A 155 8.15 14.83 6.31
CA ALA A 155 7.59 13.55 6.74
C ALA A 155 8.61 12.41 6.63
N ARG A 156 9.32 12.34 5.50
CA ARG A 156 10.41 11.37 5.27
C ARG A 156 11.48 11.47 6.34
N ARG A 157 11.92 12.68 6.68
CA ARG A 157 12.94 12.94 7.71
C ARG A 157 12.50 12.43 9.08
N ASN A 158 11.25 12.70 9.47
CA ASN A 158 10.73 12.24 10.76
C ASN A 158 10.64 10.71 10.82
N ILE A 159 10.15 10.08 9.75
CA ILE A 159 10.10 8.62 9.63
C ILE A 159 11.50 8.01 9.68
N LYS A 160 12.44 8.57 8.91
CA LYS A 160 13.84 8.15 8.90
C LYS A 160 14.44 8.17 10.30
N ARG A 161 14.30 9.27 11.07
CA ARG A 161 14.82 9.32 12.46
C ARG A 161 14.23 8.23 13.34
N ARG A 162 12.91 8.00 13.26
CA ARG A 162 12.24 6.92 14.02
C ARG A 162 12.76 5.54 13.61
N TRP A 163 12.87 5.27 12.32
CA TRP A 163 13.31 3.97 11.81
C TRP A 163 14.81 3.72 12.03
N GLN A 164 15.62 4.78 12.04
CA GLN A 164 17.04 4.71 12.43
C GLN A 164 17.18 4.38 13.92
N LYS A 165 16.39 5.00 14.80
CA LYS A 165 16.33 4.65 16.24
C LYS A 165 15.93 3.20 16.47
N LEU A 166 15.09 2.64 15.57
CA LEU A 166 14.69 1.23 15.60
C LEU A 166 15.73 0.28 14.97
N GLY A 167 16.74 0.81 14.28
CA GLY A 167 17.76 0.02 13.57
C GLY A 167 17.28 -0.62 12.26
N VAL A 168 16.13 -0.19 11.72
CA VAL A 168 15.52 -0.79 10.49
C VAL A 168 15.64 0.08 9.25
N TRP A 169 16.19 1.29 9.38
CA TRP A 169 16.40 2.19 8.26
C TRP A 169 17.48 1.67 7.31
N ASN A 170 17.19 1.61 6.01
CA ASN A 170 18.19 1.35 4.97
C ASN A 170 18.69 2.67 4.37
N HIS A 171 20.01 2.87 4.37
CA HIS A 171 20.65 4.07 3.80
C HIS A 171 20.49 4.21 2.28
N GLU A 172 20.16 3.12 1.59
CA GLU A 172 19.92 3.13 0.14
C GLU A 172 18.57 3.74 -0.25
N TRP A 173 17.62 3.86 0.69
CA TRP A 173 16.30 4.41 0.41
C TRP A 173 16.35 5.92 0.15
N GLY A 174 15.81 6.31 -0.99
CA GLY A 174 15.79 7.69 -1.46
C GLY A 174 14.75 8.58 -0.76
N ILE A 175 14.28 9.58 -1.51
CA ILE A 175 13.23 10.51 -1.11
C ILE A 175 12.05 10.27 -2.06
N PRO A 176 11.01 9.54 -1.62
CA PRO A 176 9.83 9.27 -2.43
C PRO A 176 9.13 10.54 -2.90
N ASP A 177 8.33 10.42 -3.96
CA ASP A 177 7.47 11.48 -4.49
C ASP A 177 8.21 12.74 -4.97
N ARG A 178 9.48 12.62 -5.40
CA ARG A 178 10.19 13.68 -6.13
C ARG A 178 9.69 13.73 -7.57
N GLU A 179 9.00 14.82 -7.93
CA GLU A 179 8.44 14.96 -9.28
C GLU A 179 9.45 15.51 -10.30
N ASN A 180 10.41 16.37 -9.91
CA ASN A 180 11.37 16.98 -10.84
C ASN A 180 12.57 16.09 -11.20
N ASP A 181 13.04 15.29 -10.24
CA ASP A 181 14.23 14.44 -10.40
C ASP A 181 14.02 13.11 -9.65
N PRO A 182 13.13 12.24 -10.16
CA PRO A 182 12.89 10.93 -9.56
C PRO A 182 14.13 10.04 -9.73
N GLN A 183 14.71 9.61 -8.62
CA GLN A 183 15.80 8.64 -8.62
C GLN A 183 15.24 7.21 -8.52
N PRO A 184 15.93 6.19 -9.05
CA PRO A 184 15.46 4.82 -8.99
C PRO A 184 15.17 4.32 -7.56
N ASN A 185 15.94 4.80 -6.58
CA ASN A 185 15.77 4.47 -5.17
C ASN A 185 14.66 5.25 -4.45
N ASP A 186 13.91 6.12 -5.15
CA ASP A 186 12.72 6.78 -4.60
C ASP A 186 11.47 5.91 -4.69
N ASN A 187 11.51 4.85 -5.51
CA ASN A 187 10.38 3.96 -5.70
C ASN A 187 10.23 3.02 -4.50
N THR A 188 9.33 3.38 -3.58
CA THR A 188 9.03 2.63 -2.35
C THR A 188 8.66 1.17 -2.64
N ARG A 189 8.03 0.88 -3.77
CA ARG A 189 7.65 -0.49 -4.15
C ARG A 189 8.85 -1.42 -4.35
N THR A 190 10.01 -0.85 -4.68
CA THR A 190 11.27 -1.59 -4.89
C THR A 190 12.17 -1.62 -3.66
N TRP A 191 11.77 -0.94 -2.58
CA TRP A 191 12.57 -0.91 -1.36
C TRP A 191 12.67 -2.29 -0.73
N LYS A 192 13.87 -2.56 -0.24
CA LYS A 192 14.22 -3.76 0.52
C LYS A 192 14.83 -3.37 1.86
N TRP A 193 14.55 -4.17 2.89
CA TRP A 193 15.21 -4.04 4.19
C TRP A 193 16.72 -4.17 4.06
N ALA A 194 17.48 -3.59 4.98
CA ALA A 194 18.95 -3.63 4.93
C ALA A 194 19.56 -5.03 5.12
N TRP A 195 18.78 -6.02 5.54
CA TRP A 195 19.20 -7.43 5.62
C TRP A 195 18.67 -8.27 4.44
N GLN A 196 17.95 -7.65 3.51
CA GLN A 196 17.50 -8.23 2.25
C GLN A 196 18.56 -8.02 1.16
N HIS A 197 19.77 -8.55 1.35
CA HIS A 197 20.82 -8.53 0.32
C HIS A 197 21.34 -9.94 0.03
N GLY A 198 21.80 -10.17 -1.21
CA GLY A 198 22.39 -11.45 -1.67
C GLY A 198 21.37 -12.49 -2.16
N ASP A 199 21.84 -13.72 -2.33
CA ASP A 199 21.07 -14.88 -2.85
C ASP A 199 19.82 -15.17 -2.03
N ALA A 200 19.84 -14.88 -0.72
CA ALA A 200 18.67 -14.96 0.16
C ALA A 200 17.47 -14.10 -0.30
N THR A 201 17.69 -13.07 -1.13
CA THR A 201 16.61 -12.28 -1.73
C THR A 201 16.18 -12.73 -3.11
N ALA A 202 17.03 -13.46 -3.82
CA ALA A 202 16.61 -14.15 -5.03
C ALA A 202 15.53 -15.19 -4.68
N GLU A 203 15.48 -15.67 -3.44
CA GLU A 203 14.42 -16.56 -2.98
C GLU A 203 13.09 -15.82 -2.75
N TRP A 204 13.08 -14.51 -2.47
CA TRP A 204 11.88 -13.75 -2.04
C TRP A 204 11.13 -13.12 -3.22
N HIS A 205 10.84 -13.92 -4.24
CA HIS A 205 10.08 -13.48 -5.41
C HIS A 205 8.70 -12.95 -5.00
N THR A 206 8.44 -11.67 -5.29
CA THR A 206 7.12 -11.03 -5.12
C THR A 206 6.19 -11.22 -6.32
N GLY A 207 6.52 -12.17 -7.21
CA GLY A 207 5.69 -12.49 -8.38
C GLY A 207 4.40 -13.21 -7.97
N LEU A 208 3.36 -13.05 -8.78
CA LEU A 208 2.03 -13.65 -8.59
C LEU A 208 2.10 -15.17 -8.34
N ASP A 209 2.94 -15.88 -9.10
CA ASP A 209 3.04 -17.35 -9.07
C ASP A 209 3.99 -17.89 -7.99
N GLY A 210 4.80 -17.02 -7.37
CA GLY A 210 5.94 -17.45 -6.54
C GLY A 210 5.70 -17.42 -5.03
N MET A 211 4.74 -16.66 -4.52
CA MET A 211 4.68 -16.41 -3.06
C MET A 211 4.02 -17.51 -2.22
N SER A 212 2.96 -18.17 -2.70
CA SER A 212 2.43 -19.36 -2.01
C SER A 212 3.45 -20.51 -2.03
N GLN A 213 4.27 -20.59 -3.08
CA GLN A 213 5.33 -21.58 -3.21
C GLN A 213 6.60 -21.23 -2.41
N ASN A 214 6.76 -19.96 -2.03
CA ASN A 214 7.93 -19.52 -1.30
C ASN A 214 7.78 -19.79 0.20
N GLN A 215 8.10 -21.02 0.57
CA GLN A 215 8.10 -21.48 1.96
C GLN A 215 9.04 -20.68 2.88
N GLN A 216 10.03 -19.97 2.32
CA GLN A 216 11.00 -19.19 3.08
C GLN A 216 10.57 -17.74 3.30
N HIS A 217 9.52 -17.27 2.60
CA HIS A 217 9.05 -15.90 2.75
C HIS A 217 8.59 -15.63 4.20
N PRO A 218 8.95 -14.48 4.81
CA PRO A 218 8.62 -14.19 6.21
C PRO A 218 7.12 -14.25 6.52
N SER A 219 6.26 -13.83 5.59
CA SER A 219 4.80 -13.96 5.73
C SER A 219 4.37 -15.42 5.83
N THR A 220 4.84 -16.27 4.91
CA THR A 220 4.53 -17.71 4.87
C THR A 220 5.00 -18.42 6.14
N ARG A 221 6.24 -18.16 6.57
CA ARG A 221 6.74 -18.73 7.83
C ARG A 221 5.97 -18.24 9.05
N THR A 222 5.58 -16.97 9.09
CA THR A 222 4.81 -16.45 10.24
C THR A 222 3.43 -17.11 10.35
N VAL A 223 2.70 -17.26 9.24
CA VAL A 223 1.41 -17.97 9.23
C VAL A 223 1.59 -19.45 9.60
N ARG A 224 2.62 -20.11 9.08
CA ARG A 224 2.91 -21.53 9.43
C ARG A 224 3.28 -21.73 10.90
N LEU A 225 4.00 -20.80 11.52
CA LEU A 225 4.30 -20.85 12.95
C LEU A 225 3.05 -20.76 13.84
N ARG A 226 1.92 -20.32 13.28
CA ARG A 226 0.61 -20.24 13.94
C ARG A 226 -0.31 -21.40 13.57
N GLN A 227 0.22 -22.46 12.95
CA GLN A 227 -0.54 -23.66 12.63
C GLN A 227 -1.19 -24.25 13.90
N GLY A 228 -2.47 -24.58 13.79
CA GLY A 228 -3.24 -25.19 14.88
C GLY A 228 -3.70 -24.20 15.95
N MET A 229 -3.36 -22.92 15.85
CA MET A 229 -3.86 -21.90 16.77
C MET A 229 -5.32 -21.57 16.49
N ARG A 230 -6.09 -21.37 17.57
CA ARG A 230 -7.46 -20.86 17.50
C ARG A 230 -7.49 -19.34 17.38
N ARG A 231 -8.62 -18.78 16.96
CA ARG A 231 -8.85 -17.33 16.80
C ARG A 231 -8.52 -16.53 18.07
N SER A 232 -8.93 -17.05 19.23
CA SER A 232 -8.67 -16.41 20.53
C SER A 232 -7.25 -16.62 21.06
N GLU A 233 -6.48 -17.56 20.48
CA GLU A 233 -5.14 -17.88 20.93
C GLU A 233 -4.10 -16.94 20.32
N HIS A 234 -3.18 -16.46 21.15
CA HIS A 234 -2.09 -15.57 20.74
C HIS A 234 -0.74 -16.19 21.07
N SER A 235 0.15 -16.23 20.09
CA SER A 235 1.52 -16.70 20.30
C SER A 235 2.31 -15.55 20.92
N PRO A 236 2.82 -15.69 22.16
CA PRO A 236 3.50 -14.61 22.84
C PRO A 236 4.72 -14.19 22.01
N VAL A 237 4.62 -13.01 21.44
CA VAL A 237 5.70 -12.43 20.67
C VAL A 237 6.72 -11.84 21.63
N LEU A 238 7.93 -12.41 21.66
CA LEU A 238 8.98 -11.92 22.54
C LEU A 238 9.33 -10.46 22.21
N PRO A 239 9.15 -9.54 23.17
CA PRO A 239 9.36 -8.13 22.90
C PRO A 239 10.81 -7.80 22.59
N ARG A 240 11.02 -6.95 21.59
CA ARG A 240 12.32 -6.42 21.18
C ARG A 240 12.18 -4.92 20.93
N SER A 241 12.94 -4.11 21.68
CA SER A 241 12.79 -2.65 21.63
C SER A 241 13.44 -2.00 20.41
N HIS A 242 14.53 -2.59 19.88
CA HIS A 242 15.22 -2.12 18.68
C HIS A 242 16.08 -3.24 18.09
N LEU A 243 16.42 -3.11 16.82
CA LEU A 243 17.38 -3.98 16.15
C LEU A 243 18.80 -3.48 16.41
N ARG A 244 19.70 -4.37 16.83
CA ARG A 244 21.11 -4.03 17.03
C ARG A 244 21.86 -4.01 15.69
N GLY A 245 22.94 -3.23 15.61
CA GLY A 245 23.75 -3.13 14.39
C GLY A 245 24.48 -4.41 13.99
N ASP A 246 24.65 -5.35 14.92
CA ASP A 246 25.25 -6.68 14.72
C ASP A 246 24.20 -7.79 14.53
N ALA A 247 22.92 -7.44 14.36
CA ALA A 247 21.86 -8.43 14.24
C ALA A 247 21.99 -9.25 12.96
N SER A 248 21.79 -10.57 13.08
CA SER A 248 21.69 -11.45 11.92
C SER A 248 20.43 -11.15 11.10
N ALA A 249 20.42 -11.56 9.83
CA ALA A 249 19.23 -11.42 8.97
C ALA A 249 17.98 -12.08 9.59
N SER A 250 18.14 -13.25 10.22
CA SER A 250 17.05 -13.94 10.92
C SER A 250 16.57 -13.19 12.17
N GLN A 251 17.47 -12.54 12.92
CA GLN A 251 17.09 -11.70 14.06
C GLN A 251 16.35 -10.44 13.61
N ALA A 252 16.81 -9.83 12.51
CA ALA A 252 16.19 -8.65 11.91
C ALA A 252 14.81 -8.95 11.32
N GLU A 253 14.67 -10.10 10.69
CA GLU A 253 13.38 -10.55 10.21
C GLU A 253 12.41 -10.84 11.35
N SER A 254 12.85 -11.60 12.37
CA SER A 254 12.09 -11.84 13.58
C SER A 254 11.70 -10.53 14.27
N PHE A 255 12.55 -9.49 14.20
CA PHE A 255 12.19 -8.16 14.69
C PHE A 255 11.00 -7.57 13.91
N ILE A 256 10.95 -7.65 12.59
CA ILE A 256 9.81 -7.14 11.80
C ILE A 256 8.55 -7.99 12.00
N THR A 257 8.66 -9.31 11.93
CA THR A 257 7.48 -10.20 12.06
C THR A 257 6.91 -10.22 13.47
N SER A 258 7.67 -9.74 14.47
CA SER A 258 7.20 -9.54 15.84
C SER A 258 6.51 -8.20 16.09
N ARG A 259 6.45 -7.26 15.14
CA ARG A 259 5.87 -5.94 15.41
C ARG A 259 4.34 -5.99 15.43
N PRO A 260 3.66 -5.15 16.23
CA PRO A 260 2.20 -5.18 16.33
C PRO A 260 1.51 -4.96 14.98
N TRP A 261 2.02 -4.01 14.17
CA TRP A 261 1.41 -3.75 12.86
C TRP A 261 1.48 -4.93 11.90
N PHE A 262 2.52 -5.78 12.01
CA PHE A 262 2.67 -6.96 11.18
C PHE A 262 1.74 -8.06 11.66
N MET A 263 1.74 -8.32 12.97
CA MET A 263 0.86 -9.32 13.60
C MET A 263 -0.62 -9.01 13.42
N PHE A 264 -1.01 -7.73 13.43
CA PHE A 264 -2.39 -7.36 13.15
C PHE A 264 -2.80 -7.71 11.71
N LEU A 265 -1.90 -7.55 10.73
CA LEU A 265 -2.18 -7.95 9.35
C LEU A 265 -2.21 -9.47 9.18
N VAL A 266 -1.39 -10.20 9.96
CA VAL A 266 -1.46 -11.67 10.05
C VAL A 266 -2.84 -12.09 10.54
N GLU A 267 -3.28 -11.58 11.70
CA GLU A 267 -4.57 -11.94 12.29
C GLU A 267 -5.76 -11.51 11.41
N ILE A 268 -5.68 -10.36 10.71
CA ILE A 268 -6.67 -9.99 9.68
C ILE A 268 -6.72 -11.02 8.56
N SER A 269 -5.56 -11.40 8.02
CA SER A 269 -5.52 -12.34 6.89
C SER A 269 -6.03 -13.72 7.31
N GLU A 270 -5.77 -14.15 8.54
CA GLU A 270 -6.31 -15.39 9.11
C GLU A 270 -7.83 -15.31 9.28
N GLU A 271 -8.34 -14.23 9.85
CA GLU A 271 -9.78 -14.01 10.05
C GLU A 271 -10.55 -13.88 8.73
N GLU A 272 -9.94 -13.35 7.67
CA GLU A 272 -10.53 -13.33 6.32
C GLU A 272 -10.70 -14.75 5.76
N GLN A 273 -9.78 -15.66 6.05
CA GLN A 273 -9.93 -17.07 5.67
C GLN A 273 -11.03 -17.74 6.48
N SER A 274 -11.06 -17.54 7.80
CA SER A 274 -12.13 -18.04 8.66
C SER A 274 -13.50 -17.52 8.22
N TYR A 275 -13.60 -16.23 7.89
CA TYR A 275 -14.81 -15.62 7.34
C TYR A 275 -15.22 -16.25 6.01
N SER A 276 -14.25 -16.56 5.14
CA SER A 276 -14.52 -17.13 3.82
C SER A 276 -15.19 -18.51 3.89
N ARG A 277 -14.91 -19.30 4.93
CA ARG A 277 -15.56 -20.59 5.21
C ARG A 277 -17.05 -20.48 5.55
N LEU A 278 -17.46 -19.34 6.10
CA LEU A 278 -18.81 -19.19 6.62
C LEU A 278 -19.84 -19.34 5.49
N PRO A 279 -20.89 -20.16 5.70
CA PRO A 279 -22.03 -20.19 4.78
C PRO A 279 -22.61 -18.78 4.61
N VAL A 280 -23.15 -18.47 3.42
CA VAL A 280 -23.70 -17.14 3.09
C VAL A 280 -24.74 -16.69 4.13
N LYS A 281 -25.56 -17.61 4.64
CA LYS A 281 -26.56 -17.34 5.68
C LYS A 281 -25.90 -16.89 6.99
N THR A 282 -24.82 -17.56 7.39
CA THR A 282 -24.08 -17.30 8.63
C THR A 282 -23.22 -16.04 8.52
N LYS A 283 -22.71 -15.69 7.34
CA LYS A 283 -21.95 -14.44 7.10
C LYS A 283 -22.73 -13.19 7.49
N ARG A 284 -24.06 -13.21 7.46
CA ARG A 284 -24.90 -12.06 7.87
C ARG A 284 -24.92 -11.84 9.38
N LEU A 285 -24.59 -12.88 10.15
CA LEU A 285 -24.44 -12.80 11.61
C LEU A 285 -23.03 -12.33 12.00
N TYR A 286 -22.10 -12.30 11.05
CA TYR A 286 -20.76 -11.77 11.27
C TYR A 286 -20.83 -10.24 11.25
N GLU A 287 -20.96 -9.64 12.43
CA GLU A 287 -21.07 -8.20 12.57
C GLU A 287 -19.73 -7.51 12.29
N GLY A 288 -19.77 -6.41 11.55
CA GLY A 288 -18.60 -5.58 11.27
C GLY A 288 -17.69 -6.10 10.17
N SER A 289 -16.52 -5.48 10.06
CA SER A 289 -15.47 -5.88 9.12
C SER A 289 -14.40 -6.70 9.85
N THR A 290 -13.72 -7.59 9.14
CA THR A 290 -12.59 -8.37 9.69
C THR A 290 -11.57 -7.50 10.45
N PRO A 291 -11.12 -6.34 9.94
CA PRO A 291 -10.25 -5.44 10.71
C PRO A 291 -10.87 -4.90 12.00
N ALA A 292 -12.18 -4.64 12.02
CA ALA A 292 -12.88 -4.17 13.21
C ALA A 292 -12.97 -5.26 14.29
N ASN A 293 -13.20 -6.51 13.87
CA ASN A 293 -13.31 -7.64 14.79
C ASN A 293 -11.96 -8.02 15.40
N ILE A 294 -10.89 -8.10 14.60
CA ILE A 294 -9.53 -8.29 15.12
C ILE A 294 -9.14 -7.16 16.05
N ARG A 295 -9.51 -5.92 15.73
CA ARG A 295 -9.28 -4.81 16.66
C ARG A 295 -10.03 -4.98 17.97
N GLY A 296 -11.30 -5.39 17.94
CA GLY A 296 -12.08 -5.69 19.15
C GLY A 296 -11.38 -6.73 20.02
N LEU A 297 -10.89 -7.81 19.42
CA LEU A 297 -10.10 -8.83 20.11
C LEU A 297 -8.83 -8.25 20.74
N TRP A 298 -8.11 -7.37 20.03
CA TRP A 298 -6.90 -6.72 20.58
C TRP A 298 -7.23 -5.75 21.72
N GLU A 299 -8.40 -5.10 21.69
CA GLU A 299 -8.90 -4.25 22.77
C GLU A 299 -9.24 -5.08 24.01
N GLU A 300 -9.94 -6.21 23.84
CA GLU A 300 -10.27 -7.16 24.91
C GLU A 300 -9.02 -7.78 25.55
N ARG A 301 -8.01 -8.15 24.75
CA ARG A 301 -6.71 -8.64 25.25
C ARG A 301 -5.86 -7.56 25.91
N GLY A 302 -6.17 -6.28 25.69
CA GLY A 302 -5.39 -5.15 26.19
C GLY A 302 -4.10 -4.86 25.41
N ASP A 303 -3.94 -5.47 24.23
CA ASP A 303 -2.83 -5.28 23.30
C ASP A 303 -2.97 -3.96 22.50
N TRP A 304 -4.21 -3.54 22.27
CA TRP A 304 -4.53 -2.33 21.53
C TRP A 304 -4.09 -1.06 22.26
N LYS A 305 -3.55 -0.10 21.52
CA LYS A 305 -3.28 1.25 22.04
C LYS A 305 -4.22 2.28 21.42
N ALA A 306 -4.76 3.15 22.26
CA ALA A 306 -5.66 4.21 21.82
C ALA A 306 -5.01 5.21 20.85
N ASP A 307 -3.68 5.40 20.95
CA ASP A 307 -2.90 6.31 20.10
C ASP A 307 -2.62 5.76 18.68
N TRP A 308 -2.99 4.51 18.38
CA TRP A 308 -2.90 3.94 17.02
C TRP A 308 -4.00 4.43 16.08
N ARG A 309 -4.99 5.18 16.57
CA ARG A 309 -6.03 5.78 15.75
C ARG A 309 -5.63 7.21 15.40
N ASP A 310 -5.72 7.59 14.13
CA ASP A 310 -5.77 9.02 13.80
C ASP A 310 -7.14 9.57 14.23
N PRO A 311 -7.17 10.49 15.20
CA PRO A 311 -8.44 11.06 15.69
C PRO A 311 -9.21 11.81 14.61
N SER A 312 -8.59 12.22 13.48
CA SER A 312 -9.27 13.02 12.46
C SER A 312 -9.96 12.23 11.35
N ARG A 313 -9.40 11.08 10.96
CA ARG A 313 -9.91 10.29 9.82
C ARG A 313 -10.43 8.92 10.21
N GLY A 314 -10.26 8.51 11.47
CA GLY A 314 -10.58 7.16 11.92
C GLY A 314 -9.66 6.09 11.32
N GLU A 315 -8.64 6.49 10.55
CA GLU A 315 -7.65 5.57 10.01
C GLU A 315 -6.78 5.03 11.15
N THR A 316 -6.46 3.74 11.08
CA THR A 316 -5.60 3.09 12.07
C THR A 316 -4.17 2.98 11.53
N LEU A 317 -3.21 3.54 12.26
CA LEU A 317 -1.78 3.27 12.09
C LEU A 317 -1.26 2.55 13.32
N ILE A 318 -1.20 1.23 13.23
CA ILE A 318 -0.62 0.42 14.30
C ILE A 318 0.87 0.74 14.42
N GLY A 319 1.29 0.96 15.67
CA GLY A 319 2.64 1.37 16.00
C GLY A 319 3.69 0.26 15.87
N TRP A 320 4.95 0.67 16.03
CA TRP A 320 6.10 -0.23 15.99
C TRP A 320 6.26 -1.12 17.21
N LYS A 321 5.80 -0.67 18.38
CA LYS A 321 6.07 -1.33 19.65
C LYS A 321 4.80 -1.79 20.32
N TRP A 322 4.86 -2.95 20.93
CA TRP A 322 3.79 -3.43 21.81
C TRP A 322 3.60 -2.48 23.00
N ARG A 323 2.47 -2.59 23.69
CA ARG A 323 2.16 -1.77 24.87
C ARG A 323 3.20 -1.94 25.99
N HIS A 324 3.73 -3.13 26.14
CA HIS A 324 4.73 -3.48 27.16
C HIS A 324 6.19 -3.19 26.74
N GLU A 325 6.44 -2.72 25.51
CA GLU A 325 7.78 -2.44 24.97
C GLU A 325 8.24 -0.96 25.14
N SER A 326 7.58 -0.23 26.03
CA SER A 326 7.77 1.21 26.22
C SER A 326 9.23 1.60 26.57
N PRO A 327 9.66 2.80 26.15
CA PRO A 327 8.91 3.81 25.38
C PRO A 327 8.92 3.51 23.86
N SER A 328 7.76 3.70 23.21
CA SER A 328 7.67 3.77 21.74
C SER A 328 8.50 4.95 21.23
N PRO A 329 9.12 4.89 20.04
CA PRO A 329 9.57 6.12 19.40
C PRO A 329 8.30 6.97 19.19
N GLU A 330 8.14 7.97 20.05
CA GLU A 330 7.06 8.94 19.94
C GLU A 330 7.17 9.64 18.57
N PRO A 331 6.06 10.20 18.05
CA PRO A 331 6.14 11.13 16.92
C PRO A 331 7.25 12.16 17.19
N GLU A 332 8.00 12.52 16.17
CA GLU A 332 9.04 13.54 16.35
C GLU A 332 8.38 14.86 16.73
N ASP A 333 8.98 15.59 17.67
CA ASP A 333 8.45 16.88 18.09
C ASP A 333 8.48 17.85 16.91
N LEU A 334 7.31 18.40 16.59
CA LEU A 334 7.13 19.35 15.50
C LEU A 334 7.41 20.79 15.92
N SER A 335 7.63 21.07 17.22
CA SER A 335 7.91 22.42 17.72
C SER A 335 9.12 23.08 17.03
N GLY A 336 10.11 22.28 16.62
CA GLY A 336 11.28 22.75 15.89
C GLY A 336 11.02 23.18 14.44
N LEU A 337 9.84 22.90 13.87
CA LEU A 337 9.51 23.29 12.49
C LEU A 337 9.29 24.79 12.34
N ASP A 338 8.93 25.51 13.41
CA ASP A 338 8.80 26.98 13.38
C ASP A 338 10.15 27.68 13.12
N ASN A 339 11.27 26.96 13.30
CA ASN A 339 12.59 27.44 12.97
C ASN A 339 13.37 26.38 12.16
N LEU A 340 13.12 26.37 10.84
CA LEU A 340 13.79 25.47 9.89
C LEU A 340 15.32 25.53 9.95
N SER A 341 15.91 26.66 10.40
CA SER A 341 17.37 26.75 10.55
C SER A 341 17.94 25.89 11.70
N THR A 342 17.12 25.63 12.73
CA THR A 342 17.46 24.72 13.83
C THR A 342 17.05 23.28 13.55
N PHE A 343 16.31 23.06 12.46
CA PHE A 343 15.78 21.75 12.13
C PHE A 343 16.87 20.90 11.49
N GLU A 344 17.33 19.86 12.19
CA GLU A 344 18.38 18.97 11.69
C GLU A 344 17.91 18.22 10.43
N LEU A 345 18.45 18.61 9.29
CA LEU A 345 18.27 17.99 7.98
C LEU A 345 19.59 17.38 7.53
N THR A 346 19.53 16.20 6.92
CA THR A 346 20.71 15.61 6.28
C THR A 346 21.03 16.35 4.97
N PRO A 347 22.29 16.32 4.48
CA PRO A 347 22.66 17.00 3.24
C PRO A 347 21.72 16.69 2.07
N SER A 348 21.36 15.41 1.87
CA SER A 348 20.41 15.00 0.84
C SER A 348 18.99 15.57 0.99
N GLU A 349 18.57 15.86 2.23
CA GLU A 349 17.26 16.47 2.49
C GLU A 349 17.30 17.98 2.29
N VAL A 350 18.42 18.63 2.62
CA VAL A 350 18.67 20.04 2.30
C VAL A 350 18.70 20.22 0.78
N ASP A 351 19.49 19.43 0.07
CA ASP A 351 19.57 19.45 -1.40
C ASP A 351 18.19 19.25 -2.04
N ALA A 352 17.38 18.32 -1.49
CA ALA A 352 16.03 18.07 -1.99
C ALA A 352 15.07 19.24 -1.71
N LEU A 353 15.18 19.91 -0.56
CA LEU A 353 14.38 21.10 -0.24
C LEU A 353 14.78 22.30 -1.09
N GLU A 354 16.07 22.49 -1.34
CA GLU A 354 16.60 23.54 -2.22
C GLU A 354 16.21 23.30 -3.68
N ALA A 355 16.10 22.03 -4.10
CA ALA A 355 15.63 21.65 -5.43
C ALA A 355 14.12 21.87 -5.63
N VAL A 356 13.34 22.09 -4.57
CA VAL A 356 11.91 22.46 -4.70
C VAL A 356 11.85 23.87 -5.29
N PRO A 357 11.33 24.05 -6.51
CA PRO A 357 11.33 25.36 -7.15
C PRO A 357 10.54 26.37 -6.31
N PRO A 358 10.95 27.65 -6.30
CA PRO A 358 10.18 28.68 -5.65
C PRO A 358 8.77 28.75 -6.27
N PRO A 359 7.77 29.23 -5.51
CA PRO A 359 6.42 29.37 -6.04
C PRO A 359 6.48 30.18 -7.33
N SER A 360 6.03 29.59 -8.43
CA SER A 360 5.94 30.35 -9.68
C SER A 360 4.99 31.52 -9.45
N PRO A 361 5.38 32.76 -9.82
CA PRO A 361 4.49 33.90 -9.69
C PRO A 361 3.16 33.58 -10.39
N PRO A 362 2.02 34.04 -9.85
CA PRO A 362 0.73 33.77 -10.48
C PRO A 362 0.80 34.22 -11.93
N THR A 363 0.70 33.29 -12.87
CA THR A 363 0.57 33.63 -14.29
C THR A 363 -0.57 34.64 -14.39
N PRO A 364 -0.35 35.83 -14.97
CA PRO A 364 -1.40 36.82 -15.12
C PRO A 364 -2.58 36.10 -15.76
N ARG A 365 -3.75 36.13 -15.10
CA ARG A 365 -4.96 35.58 -15.73
C ARG A 365 -5.05 36.32 -17.07
N PRO A 366 -5.15 35.60 -18.21
CA PRO A 366 -5.40 36.28 -19.47
C PRO A 366 -6.58 37.20 -19.21
N ALA A 367 -6.39 38.50 -19.43
CA ALA A 367 -7.45 39.47 -19.25
C ALA A 367 -8.64 38.89 -20.01
N TYR A 368 -9.75 38.67 -19.30
CA TYR A 368 -10.98 38.27 -19.95
C TYR A 368 -11.32 39.44 -20.87
N ILE A 369 -10.93 39.34 -22.14
CA ILE A 369 -11.42 40.21 -23.19
C ILE A 369 -12.84 39.69 -23.38
N PRO A 370 -13.88 40.38 -22.87
CA PRO A 370 -15.23 39.97 -23.20
C PRO A 370 -15.31 39.89 -24.71
N PRO A 371 -15.92 38.83 -25.28
CA PRO A 371 -16.13 38.76 -26.72
C PRO A 371 -16.77 40.08 -27.13
N ALA A 372 -16.10 40.83 -28.02
CA ALA A 372 -16.63 42.07 -28.53
C ALA A 372 -17.99 41.75 -29.12
N ASN A 373 -19.07 42.19 -28.47
CA ASN A 373 -20.42 42.06 -29.00
C ASN A 373 -20.41 42.75 -30.37
N PRO A 374 -20.61 42.05 -31.50
CA PRO A 374 -20.57 42.65 -32.82
C PRO A 374 -21.86 43.43 -33.15
N GLY A 375 -22.53 44.00 -32.13
CA GLY A 375 -23.93 44.48 -32.24
C GLY A 375 -24.18 45.96 -31.96
N THR A 376 -23.17 46.76 -31.59
CA THR A 376 -23.37 48.18 -31.25
C THR A 376 -22.44 49.10 -32.03
N GLY A 377 -22.40 48.89 -33.35
CA GLY A 377 -21.91 49.88 -34.31
C GLY A 377 -22.98 50.94 -34.51
N LEU A 378 -22.79 52.09 -33.85
CA LEU A 378 -23.61 53.29 -33.96
C LEU A 378 -23.33 54.07 -35.26
N PHE A 379 -23.16 53.39 -36.41
CA PHE A 379 -23.10 54.03 -37.73
C PHE A 379 -23.54 53.06 -38.81
N GLY A 380 -24.57 53.47 -39.57
CA GLY A 380 -24.61 53.23 -41.01
C GLY A 380 -24.99 51.83 -41.46
N ARG A 381 -26.28 51.56 -41.42
CA ARG A 381 -26.98 50.73 -42.39
C ARG A 381 -26.87 51.42 -43.77
N ASP A 382 -26.36 50.73 -44.79
CA ASP A 382 -26.86 50.76 -46.18
C ASP A 382 -26.06 49.79 -47.06
N GLY A 383 -26.78 48.93 -47.80
CA GLY A 383 -26.26 48.19 -48.95
C GLY A 383 -26.31 46.66 -48.85
N PRO A 384 -27.14 45.97 -49.67
CA PRO A 384 -27.03 44.55 -49.92
C PRO A 384 -26.15 44.33 -51.17
N GLU A 385 -25.02 43.67 -51.02
CA GLU A 385 -24.26 43.19 -52.19
C GLU A 385 -23.59 41.85 -51.85
N SER A 386 -24.01 40.82 -52.57
CA SER A 386 -23.45 39.47 -52.49
C SER A 386 -21.97 39.46 -52.83
N PRO A 387 -21.13 38.70 -52.10
CA PRO A 387 -19.85 38.27 -52.62
C PRO A 387 -19.94 36.87 -53.24
N PRO A 388 -19.23 36.64 -54.36
CA PRO A 388 -19.16 35.37 -55.08
C PRO A 388 -18.11 34.41 -54.49
N ALA A 389 -18.29 33.14 -54.87
CA ALA A 389 -17.29 32.08 -55.08
C ALA A 389 -16.01 32.09 -54.23
N ALA A 390 -15.88 31.05 -53.40
CA ALA A 390 -14.65 30.61 -52.77
C ALA A 390 -13.53 30.35 -53.79
N PRO A 391 -12.29 30.83 -53.55
CA PRO A 391 -11.12 30.30 -54.22
C PRO A 391 -10.48 29.18 -53.39
N SER A 392 -10.21 28.10 -54.12
CA SER A 392 -9.26 27.01 -53.95
C SER A 392 -8.31 27.02 -52.75
N GLU A 393 -8.31 25.87 -52.08
CA GLU A 393 -7.28 25.41 -51.16
C GLU A 393 -5.89 25.43 -51.81
N GLU A 394 -4.96 26.19 -51.23
CA GLU A 394 -3.53 26.00 -51.45
C GLU A 394 -3.02 24.85 -50.56
N PRO A 395 -2.13 23.96 -51.06
CA PRO A 395 -1.59 22.87 -50.27
C PRO A 395 -0.67 23.38 -49.16
N ILE A 396 -1.03 23.10 -47.91
CA ILE A 396 -0.15 23.32 -46.76
C ILE A 396 1.01 22.31 -46.85
N GLU A 397 2.20 22.84 -47.16
CA GLU A 397 3.47 22.13 -47.18
C GLU A 397 3.80 21.66 -45.76
N GLN A 398 3.72 20.35 -45.52
CA GLN A 398 4.11 19.74 -44.25
C GLN A 398 5.63 19.83 -44.06
N PRO A 399 6.13 20.35 -42.92
CA PRO A 399 7.55 20.30 -42.62
C PRO A 399 8.00 18.84 -42.40
N PRO A 400 9.22 18.47 -42.84
CA PRO A 400 9.69 17.10 -42.73
C PRO A 400 9.87 16.70 -41.26
N PRO A 401 9.64 15.41 -40.93
CA PRO A 401 9.78 14.92 -39.56
C PRO A 401 11.22 15.06 -39.07
N PRO A 402 11.43 15.37 -37.77
CA PRO A 402 12.75 15.58 -37.22
C PRO A 402 13.58 14.29 -37.31
N GLN A 403 14.71 14.37 -38.03
CA GLN A 403 15.69 13.30 -38.11
C GLN A 403 16.21 12.97 -36.70
N ARG A 404 15.97 11.72 -36.26
CA ARG A 404 16.55 11.13 -35.06
C ARG A 404 18.08 11.23 -35.13
N ARG A 405 18.66 12.22 -34.46
CA ARG A 405 20.09 12.27 -34.15
C ARG A 405 20.44 11.03 -33.31
N ARG A 406 21.00 10.01 -33.97
CA ARG A 406 21.75 8.92 -33.33
C ARG A 406 22.86 9.56 -32.49
N ARG A 407 22.65 9.67 -31.18
CA ARG A 407 23.70 10.01 -30.21
C ARG A 407 24.72 8.88 -30.22
N ARG A 408 25.79 9.10 -31.00
CA ARG A 408 27.04 8.34 -30.99
C ARG A 408 27.60 8.40 -29.57
N ARG A 409 27.49 7.31 -28.81
CA ARG A 409 28.17 7.12 -27.53
C ARG A 409 29.67 7.25 -27.78
N GLN A 410 30.28 8.30 -27.22
CA GLN A 410 31.72 8.31 -27.01
C GLN A 410 32.03 7.68 -25.64
N PRO A 411 33.05 6.82 -25.54
CA PRO A 411 33.51 6.29 -24.26
C PRO A 411 34.31 7.38 -23.54
N SER A 412 33.76 7.92 -22.45
CA SER A 412 34.50 8.80 -21.55
C SER A 412 35.38 7.94 -20.62
N THR A 413 36.64 7.80 -20.98
CA THR A 413 37.70 7.44 -20.04
C THR A 413 37.98 8.65 -19.14
N GLN A 414 37.42 8.65 -17.94
CA GLN A 414 37.93 9.46 -16.84
C GLN A 414 38.21 8.58 -15.61
N PRO A 415 39.34 8.81 -14.90
CA PRO A 415 39.79 7.95 -13.82
C PRO A 415 39.07 8.22 -12.50
N LEU A 416 38.83 7.13 -11.76
CA LEU A 416 38.32 7.10 -10.39
C LEU A 416 39.20 7.91 -9.44
N ARG A 417 38.71 9.06 -8.98
CA ARG A 417 39.22 9.75 -7.79
C ARG A 417 38.83 8.94 -6.55
N ARG A 418 39.73 8.04 -6.12
CA ARG A 418 39.70 7.43 -4.79
C ARG A 418 40.12 8.47 -3.76
N SER A 419 39.19 8.87 -2.90
CA SER A 419 39.47 9.65 -1.69
C SER A 419 40.14 8.76 -0.65
N ALA A 420 41.44 8.99 -0.46
CA ALA A 420 42.24 8.45 0.63
C ALA A 420 41.82 9.11 1.96
N ARG A 421 41.15 8.36 2.84
CA ARG A 421 40.97 8.76 4.24
C ARG A 421 40.75 7.55 5.16
N ILE A 422 41.64 6.55 5.07
CA ILE A 422 41.80 5.51 6.09
C ILE A 422 43.29 5.17 6.16
N ALA A 423 44.07 6.00 6.85
CA ALA A 423 45.45 5.69 7.26
C ALA A 423 45.99 6.77 8.21
N ALA A 424 45.48 6.84 9.44
CA ALA A 424 46.17 7.52 10.55
C ALA A 424 45.44 7.29 11.89
N MET A 425 45.32 6.05 12.37
CA MET A 425 45.14 5.76 13.81
C MET A 425 45.56 4.31 14.12
N THR A 426 46.82 3.98 13.86
CA THR A 426 47.46 2.76 14.36
C THR A 426 48.95 3.02 14.58
N SER A 427 49.34 3.50 15.77
CA SER A 427 50.64 3.15 16.38
C SER A 427 50.78 3.66 17.81
N LYS A 428 51.32 2.77 18.66
CA LYS A 428 51.88 2.92 20.03
C LYS A 428 50.92 2.52 21.17
N ASN A 429 50.88 1.24 21.58
CA ASN A 429 51.80 0.49 22.50
C ASN A 429 51.74 0.96 23.97
N PRO A 430 52.09 0.13 25.00
CA PRO A 430 52.20 -1.33 25.06
C PRO A 430 51.60 -1.99 26.32
N ALA A 431 51.57 -3.33 26.29
CA ALA A 431 51.68 -4.31 27.38
C ALA A 431 51.45 -3.88 28.85
N THR A 432 50.48 -4.51 29.50
CA THR A 432 50.61 -4.89 30.91
C THR A 432 49.89 -6.22 31.15
N SER A 433 50.69 -7.24 31.42
CA SER A 433 50.29 -8.52 31.98
C SER A 433 49.69 -8.34 33.38
N ARG A 434 48.51 -8.89 33.66
CA ARG A 434 48.11 -9.29 35.03
C ARG A 434 46.97 -10.31 35.04
N VAL A 435 47.40 -11.57 35.16
CA VAL A 435 46.93 -12.64 36.06
C VAL A 435 45.61 -12.42 36.83
N SER A 436 44.70 -13.38 36.63
CA SER A 436 43.70 -13.95 37.57
C SER A 436 42.49 -13.13 38.04
N LYS A 437 41.28 -13.62 37.76
CA LYS A 437 40.40 -14.34 38.71
C LYS A 437 39.00 -14.48 38.11
N ALA A 438 38.49 -15.72 38.06
CA ALA A 438 37.12 -16.03 37.73
C ALA A 438 36.16 -15.54 38.83
N PRO A 439 35.02 -14.90 38.51
CA PRO A 439 34.00 -14.61 39.49
C PRO A 439 33.07 -15.82 39.65
N ALA A 440 32.95 -16.25 40.91
CA ALA A 440 32.05 -17.30 41.37
C ALA A 440 30.58 -16.91 41.21
N LEU A 441 29.77 -17.89 40.80
CA LEU A 441 28.30 -17.82 40.74
C LEU A 441 27.70 -17.64 42.15
N PRO A 442 26.69 -16.78 42.33
CA PRO A 442 25.97 -16.69 43.60
C PRO A 442 24.99 -17.86 43.77
N ARG A 443 25.19 -18.61 44.87
CA ARG A 443 24.28 -19.64 45.39
C ARG A 443 22.91 -19.04 45.72
N ARG A 444 21.88 -19.50 45.01
CA ARG A 444 20.47 -19.23 45.30
C ARG A 444 20.05 -19.98 46.58
N ARG A 445 19.75 -19.24 47.66
CA ARG A 445 19.18 -19.78 48.90
C ARG A 445 17.72 -20.20 48.65
N LEU A 446 17.41 -21.48 48.88
CA LEU A 446 16.05 -21.94 49.14
C LEU A 446 15.57 -21.35 50.49
N ARG A 447 14.48 -20.60 50.47
CA ARG A 447 13.65 -20.38 51.67
C ARG A 447 12.58 -21.46 51.71
N LYS A 448 12.64 -22.30 52.74
CA LYS A 448 11.53 -23.14 53.21
C LYS A 448 10.58 -22.24 54.00
N ASN A 449 9.30 -22.25 53.66
CA ASN A 449 8.23 -21.83 54.56
C ASN A 449 7.34 -23.07 54.82
N THR A 450 7.54 -23.68 55.99
CA THR A 450 6.48 -24.08 56.92
C THR A 450 5.90 -22.77 57.49
N THR A 451 4.59 -22.54 57.60
CA THR A 451 3.53 -23.31 58.28
C THR A 451 2.20 -22.80 57.77
#